data_AF-A0A351UI89-F1
#
_entry.id   AF-A0A351UI89-F1
#
_cell.length_a   1.000
_cell.length_b   1.000
_cell.length_c   1.000
_cell.angle_alpha   90.00
_cell.angle_beta   90.00
_cell.angle_gamma   90.00
#
_symmetry.space_group_name_H-M   'P 1'
#
loop_
_entity.id
_entity.type
_entity.pdbx_description
1 polymer ?
#
loop_
_entity_poly.entity_id
_entity_poly.type
_entity_poly.pdbx_seq_one_letter_code
_entity_poly.pdbx_strand_id
1 'polypeptide(L)'
;MRVLNFIGCMLMAGMAWGAQPVDKLADQLANGIKDRGAIKLAVLEFPYVGGRASEGPMVVQERLITALSKIKGVTLIERGQLKKVMGELNLQASGAIDDTTAKQLGKLLGADAVVTGTLNDIKEKKSEINARIVETETGKILSAAAVQLEKTWKDAAVVTTVPDPKDPPKDFGNKPLVQVAVLLDTSNSMDGLINQARMQIWKIVNELVTAEKSGSAPAIEVAVYEYGNSALGSQGGYIRQVLPFTRDLDKVSQELFALKTNGGDEYSGWVIKDAVAGLKWSPKEDVYKAIFIAGNEPFTQGPVDFHQAAAAAKVKGIFVNTIFCGSRQQGMAEQWLAGAQAADGDYTNIDQEAAVYTAAAPQDNKISELSARLDGTSVGYGRHAEAKFAARGSMAANYAGAGAGGTAAMADRAAYKAAAPSALAAEEAEWDAVSALESGTVKREELKKDQLPANLQKMSDKERNAFLDKQLADRKKIKDEINALQAQRKVYLAAEEKKRAAGAKAGTLDRAVIDTIRKQATKRGYKFTK
;
A
#
# COMPACT_ATOMS: atom_id res chain seq x y z
N MET A 1 -2.66 -53.43 62.59
CA MET A 1 -1.21 -53.23 62.37
C MET A 1 -1.05 -52.65 60.96
N ARG A 2 -0.67 -51.37 60.88
CA ARG A 2 -0.23 -50.57 59.70
C ARG A 2 -1.00 -50.68 58.36
N VAL A 3 -1.84 -49.68 58.10
CA VAL A 3 -2.20 -49.25 56.73
C VAL A 3 -1.08 -48.34 56.23
N LEU A 4 -0.44 -48.71 55.12
CA LEU A 4 0.74 -48.05 54.55
C LEU A 4 0.29 -46.91 53.62
N ASN A 5 0.55 -45.66 54.00
CA ASN A 5 0.42 -44.50 53.12
C ASN A 5 1.57 -44.49 52.11
N PHE A 6 1.27 -44.66 50.82
CA PHE A 6 2.20 -44.41 49.73
C PHE A 6 2.08 -42.93 49.32
N ILE A 7 3.07 -42.13 49.73
CA ILE A 7 3.28 -40.77 49.19
C ILE A 7 4.04 -40.92 47.88
N GLY A 8 3.35 -40.65 46.76
CA GLY A 8 3.95 -40.58 45.44
C GLY A 8 4.80 -39.31 45.30
N CYS A 9 6.12 -39.47 45.34
CA CYS A 9 7.09 -38.42 44.99
C CYS A 9 7.04 -38.19 43.46
N MET A 10 6.38 -37.12 43.03
CA MET A 10 6.40 -36.67 41.64
C MET A 10 7.74 -35.98 41.37
N LEU A 11 8.64 -36.69 40.69
CA LEU A 11 9.89 -36.16 40.15
C LEU A 11 9.56 -35.06 39.13
N MET A 12 9.72 -33.80 39.54
CA MET A 12 9.81 -32.66 38.63
C MET A 12 11.12 -32.80 37.86
N ALA A 13 11.05 -33.32 36.63
CA ALA A 13 12.14 -33.26 35.68
C ALA A 13 12.43 -31.78 35.36
N GLY A 14 13.52 -31.26 35.91
CA GLY A 14 14.04 -29.96 35.50
C GLY A 14 14.35 -30.00 34.02
N MET A 15 13.65 -29.17 33.22
CA MET A 15 14.05 -28.89 31.85
C MET A 15 15.46 -28.31 31.89
N ALA A 16 16.44 -29.10 31.46
CA ALA A 16 17.76 -28.60 31.15
C ALA A 16 17.62 -27.50 30.09
N TRP A 17 18.04 -26.27 30.42
CA TRP A 17 18.23 -25.20 29.44
C TRP A 17 19.38 -25.58 28.50
N GLY A 18 19.06 -26.33 27.44
CA GLY A 18 19.93 -26.41 26.28
C GLY A 18 20.06 -25.03 25.63
N ALA A 19 21.25 -24.70 25.13
CA ALA A 19 21.50 -23.45 24.41
C ALA A 19 20.43 -23.23 23.34
N GLN A 20 19.86 -22.01 23.26
CA GLN A 20 18.84 -21.74 22.26
C GLN A 20 19.45 -21.89 20.86
N PRO A 21 18.69 -22.30 19.84
CA PRO A 21 19.21 -22.46 18.48
C PRO A 21 20.00 -21.25 17.96
N VAL A 22 19.59 -20.03 18.35
CA VAL A 22 20.28 -18.79 17.98
C VAL A 22 21.62 -18.60 18.70
N ASP A 23 21.80 -19.09 19.93
CA ASP A 23 23.11 -19.09 20.61
C ASP A 23 24.08 -19.99 19.85
N LYS A 24 23.60 -21.17 19.41
CA LYS A 24 24.39 -22.09 18.58
C LYS A 24 24.80 -21.46 17.24
N LEU A 25 23.89 -20.72 16.62
CA LEU A 25 24.18 -19.97 15.39
C LEU A 25 25.27 -18.91 15.63
N ALA A 26 25.18 -18.16 16.72
CA ALA A 26 26.18 -17.16 17.08
C ALA A 26 27.56 -17.80 17.31
N ASP A 27 27.63 -18.91 18.04
CA ASP A 27 28.89 -19.65 18.27
C ASP A 27 29.52 -20.14 16.96
N GLN A 28 28.71 -20.68 16.04
CA GLN A 28 29.18 -21.14 14.74
C GLN A 28 29.71 -19.98 13.87
N LEU A 29 29.03 -18.84 13.88
CA LEU A 29 29.49 -17.64 13.16
C LEU A 29 30.77 -17.08 13.79
N ALA A 30 30.84 -17.02 15.13
CA ALA A 30 31.98 -16.53 15.90
C ALA A 30 33.25 -17.38 15.69
N ASN A 31 33.12 -18.68 15.51
CA ASN A 31 34.25 -19.57 15.26
C ASN A 31 35.05 -19.20 14.00
N GLY A 32 34.41 -18.64 12.97
CA GLY A 32 35.11 -18.21 11.75
C GLY A 32 35.77 -16.83 11.85
N ILE A 33 35.58 -16.11 12.96
CA ILE A 33 36.22 -14.82 13.23
C ILE A 33 37.10 -14.83 14.49
N LYS A 34 37.26 -15.99 15.15
CA LYS A 34 37.99 -16.15 16.42
C LYS A 34 39.44 -15.65 16.37
N ASP A 35 40.07 -15.72 15.21
CA ASP A 35 41.49 -15.37 15.00
C ASP A 35 41.68 -13.90 14.61
N ARG A 36 40.61 -13.11 14.46
CA ARG A 36 40.65 -11.72 13.97
C ARG A 36 40.76 -10.64 15.06
N GLY A 37 40.94 -11.02 16.33
CA GLY A 37 41.01 -10.05 17.43
C GLY A 37 39.67 -9.33 17.68
N ALA A 38 39.71 -8.09 18.17
CA ALA A 38 38.51 -7.29 18.40
C ALA A 38 37.89 -6.85 17.05
N ILE A 39 36.63 -7.25 16.79
CA ILE A 39 35.93 -7.00 15.53
C ILE A 39 34.60 -6.28 15.76
N LYS A 40 34.34 -5.23 14.99
CA LYS A 40 33.08 -4.48 14.99
C LYS A 40 32.12 -5.08 13.96
N LEU A 41 30.98 -5.58 14.43
CA LEU A 41 29.96 -6.22 13.62
C LEU A 41 28.68 -5.39 13.54
N ALA A 42 28.18 -5.22 12.32
CA ALA A 42 26.84 -4.74 12.04
C ALA A 42 25.92 -5.94 11.76
N VAL A 43 24.85 -6.13 12.53
CA VAL A 43 23.89 -7.22 12.30
C VAL A 43 22.69 -6.68 11.53
N LEU A 44 22.50 -7.12 10.29
CA LEU A 44 21.36 -6.70 9.48
C LEU A 44 20.10 -7.52 9.81
N GLU A 45 18.95 -7.04 9.32
CA GLU A 45 17.70 -7.79 9.37
C GLU A 45 17.78 -9.03 8.46
N PHE A 46 17.11 -10.11 8.88
CA PHE A 46 17.09 -11.40 8.20
C PHE A 46 15.76 -11.57 7.44
N PRO A 47 15.64 -11.03 6.22
CA PRO A 47 14.40 -11.10 5.45
C PRO A 47 14.01 -12.55 5.14
N TYR A 48 12.72 -12.79 4.98
CA TYR A 48 12.22 -14.04 4.44
C TYR A 48 12.58 -14.19 2.95
N VAL A 49 12.96 -15.39 2.52
CA VAL A 49 13.08 -15.75 1.10
C VAL A 49 11.68 -15.63 0.47
N GLY A 50 11.39 -14.49 -0.17
CA GLY A 50 10.05 -14.15 -0.69
C GLY A 50 9.44 -12.84 -0.13
N GLY A 51 10.15 -12.11 0.73
CA GLY A 51 9.80 -10.72 1.08
C GLY A 51 8.50 -10.56 1.88
N ARG A 52 7.97 -11.64 2.47
CA ARG A 52 6.73 -11.58 3.25
C ARG A 52 6.88 -10.69 4.49
N ALA A 53 5.83 -9.94 4.81
CA ALA A 53 5.74 -9.16 6.04
C ALA A 53 5.62 -10.11 7.25
N SER A 54 6.58 -10.03 8.17
CA SER A 54 6.60 -10.81 9.40
C SER A 54 7.39 -10.06 10.45
N GLU A 55 7.10 -10.30 11.73
CA GLU A 55 7.95 -9.84 12.84
C GLU A 55 9.24 -10.67 12.93
N GLY A 56 9.32 -11.81 12.24
CA GLY A 56 10.45 -12.75 12.25
C GLY A 56 11.82 -12.13 11.99
N PRO A 57 12.01 -11.36 10.90
CA PRO A 57 13.29 -10.72 10.59
C PRO A 57 13.85 -9.88 11.75
N MET A 58 12.99 -9.10 12.40
CA MET A 58 13.36 -8.27 13.56
C MET A 58 13.63 -9.14 14.79
N VAL A 59 12.75 -10.11 15.09
CA VAL A 59 12.91 -10.98 16.26
C VAL A 59 14.21 -11.78 16.18
N VAL A 60 14.57 -12.28 14.99
CA VAL A 60 15.81 -13.02 14.77
C VAL A 60 17.03 -12.11 14.86
N GLN A 61 16.97 -10.91 14.27
CA GLN A 61 18.04 -9.92 14.40
C GLN A 61 18.35 -9.60 15.87
N GLU A 62 17.34 -9.27 16.68
CA GLU A 62 17.50 -8.92 18.10
C GLU A 62 18.07 -10.08 18.93
N ARG A 63 17.61 -11.31 18.66
CA ARG A 63 18.15 -12.51 19.33
C ARG A 63 19.59 -12.76 18.95
N LEU A 64 19.94 -12.60 17.69
CA LEU A 64 21.31 -12.81 17.22
C LEU A 64 22.26 -11.73 17.76
N ILE A 65 21.82 -10.47 17.81
CA ILE A 65 22.54 -9.38 18.50
C ILE A 65 22.78 -9.76 19.97
N THR A 66 21.75 -10.24 20.66
CA THR A 66 21.86 -10.66 22.08
C THR A 66 22.79 -11.85 22.27
N ALA A 67 22.85 -12.78 21.32
CA ALA A 67 23.74 -13.93 21.39
C ALA A 67 25.20 -13.54 21.07
N LEU A 68 25.42 -12.74 20.02
CA LEU A 68 26.75 -12.28 19.60
C LEU A 68 27.39 -11.33 20.62
N SER A 69 26.62 -10.57 21.40
CA SER A 69 27.16 -9.67 22.43
C SER A 69 27.85 -10.41 23.58
N LYS A 70 27.58 -11.71 23.75
CA LYS A 70 28.23 -12.58 24.75
C LYS A 70 29.59 -13.11 24.27
N ILE A 71 29.91 -12.96 22.98
CA ILE A 71 31.15 -13.46 22.38
C ILE A 71 32.28 -12.47 22.67
N LYS A 72 33.35 -12.96 23.32
CA LYS A 72 34.54 -12.14 23.58
C LYS A 72 35.19 -11.69 22.28
N GLY A 73 35.55 -10.41 22.20
CA GLY A 73 36.17 -9.83 21.01
C GLY A 73 35.18 -9.32 19.97
N VAL A 74 33.86 -9.47 20.16
CA VAL A 74 32.84 -8.89 19.27
C VAL A 74 32.32 -7.57 19.86
N THR A 75 32.38 -6.50 19.07
CA THR A 75 31.72 -5.23 19.36
C THR A 75 30.56 -5.05 18.38
N LEU A 76 29.34 -4.82 18.88
CA LEU A 76 28.17 -4.69 18.01
C LEU A 76 27.83 -3.23 17.75
N ILE A 77 27.44 -2.93 16.51
CA ILE A 77 26.92 -1.62 16.13
C ILE A 77 25.45 -1.54 16.50
N GLU A 78 25.06 -0.40 17.09
CA GLU A 78 23.69 -0.19 17.53
C GLU A 78 22.70 -0.16 16.37
N ARG A 79 21.54 -0.81 16.56
CA ARG A 79 20.47 -0.90 15.57
C ARG A 79 19.96 0.48 15.12
N GLY A 80 19.93 1.48 16.00
CA GLY A 80 19.50 2.83 15.64
C GLY A 80 20.42 3.49 14.61
N GLN A 81 21.74 3.30 14.75
CA GLN A 81 22.74 3.79 13.80
C GLN A 81 22.64 3.04 12.46
N LEU A 82 22.46 1.72 12.52
CA LEU A 82 22.18 0.90 11.34
C LEU A 82 20.94 1.39 10.61
N LYS A 83 19.83 1.65 11.31
CA LYS A 83 18.58 2.13 10.71
C LYS A 83 18.76 3.49 10.02
N LYS A 84 19.52 4.41 10.62
CA LYS A 84 19.81 5.72 10.04
C LYS A 84 20.60 5.59 8.74
N VAL A 85 21.69 4.82 8.77
CA VAL A 85 22.54 4.61 7.59
C VAL A 85 21.81 3.81 6.50
N MET A 86 21.04 2.79 6.84
CA MET A 86 20.23 2.04 5.89
C MET A 86 19.13 2.90 5.25
N GLY A 87 18.55 3.84 6.02
CA GLY A 87 17.60 4.83 5.52
C GLY A 87 18.24 5.87 4.58
N GLU A 88 19.47 6.29 4.87
CA GLU A 88 20.23 7.22 4.01
C GLU A 88 20.73 6.54 2.72
N LEU A 89 21.08 5.26 2.78
CA LEU A 89 21.52 4.47 1.63
C LEU A 89 20.36 3.89 0.79
N ASN A 90 19.10 4.06 1.21
CA ASN A 90 17.92 3.46 0.58
C ASN A 90 18.04 1.94 0.32
N LEU A 91 18.87 1.23 1.11
CA LEU A 91 19.16 -0.18 0.92
C LEU A 91 17.99 -1.05 1.42
N GLN A 92 17.47 -1.91 0.55
CA GLN A 92 16.49 -2.92 0.94
C GLN A 92 17.20 -4.17 1.51
N ALA A 93 16.65 -4.72 2.59
CA ALA A 93 17.13 -5.98 3.18
C ALA A 93 16.74 -7.15 2.26
N SER A 94 17.56 -7.43 1.25
CA SER A 94 17.42 -8.61 0.36
C SER A 94 18.09 -9.87 0.95
N GLY A 95 18.80 -9.73 2.08
CA GLY A 95 19.58 -10.82 2.71
C GLY A 95 20.86 -11.19 1.96
N ALA A 96 21.07 -10.60 0.78
CA ALA A 96 22.29 -10.69 -0.01
C ALA A 96 22.91 -9.28 -0.10
N ILE A 97 24.10 -9.13 0.48
CA ILE A 97 24.90 -7.91 0.38
C ILE A 97 25.94 -8.15 -0.71
N ASP A 98 26.02 -7.26 -1.69
CA ASP A 98 27.13 -7.24 -2.64
C ASP A 98 28.37 -6.53 -2.07
N ASP A 99 29.54 -6.76 -2.66
CA ASP A 99 30.82 -6.22 -2.18
C ASP A 99 30.80 -4.69 -2.08
N THR A 100 30.03 -4.01 -2.94
CA THR A 100 29.88 -2.55 -2.96
C THR A 100 29.14 -2.05 -1.74
N THR A 101 28.03 -2.72 -1.40
CA THR A 101 27.19 -2.42 -0.24
C THR A 101 27.93 -2.72 1.06
N ALA A 102 28.66 -3.83 1.13
CA ALA A 102 29.48 -4.17 2.29
C ALA A 102 30.55 -3.10 2.58
N LYS A 103 31.24 -2.61 1.54
CA LYS A 103 32.22 -1.53 1.64
C LYS A 103 31.60 -0.20 2.09
N GLN A 104 30.42 0.14 1.59
CA GLN A 104 29.70 1.35 1.99
C GLN A 104 29.28 1.30 3.46
N LEU A 105 28.74 0.15 3.91
CA LEU A 105 28.38 -0.07 5.32
C LEU A 105 29.61 0.02 6.22
N GLY A 106 30.75 -0.55 5.81
CA GLY A 106 32.02 -0.41 6.54
C GLY A 106 32.44 1.05 6.71
N LYS A 107 32.39 1.84 5.63
CA LYS A 107 32.75 3.27 5.66
C LYS A 107 31.84 4.13 6.52
N LEU A 108 30.52 3.87 6.48
CA LEU A 108 29.52 4.72 7.14
C LEU A 108 29.30 4.34 8.60
N LEU A 109 29.41 3.06 8.94
CA LEU A 109 29.19 2.55 10.29
C LEU A 109 30.48 2.29 11.06
N GLY A 110 31.64 2.28 10.37
CA GLY A 110 32.90 1.84 10.97
C GLY A 110 32.89 0.35 11.35
N ALA A 111 32.13 -0.45 10.59
CA ALA A 111 32.02 -1.90 10.78
C ALA A 111 33.16 -2.62 10.05
N ASP A 112 33.82 -3.56 10.72
CA ASP A 112 34.84 -4.41 10.12
C ASP A 112 34.20 -5.56 9.31
N ALA A 113 33.01 -6.00 9.75
CA ALA A 113 32.21 -6.98 9.03
C ALA A 113 30.70 -6.78 9.28
N VAL A 114 29.89 -7.32 8.36
CA VAL A 114 28.42 -7.31 8.43
C VAL A 114 27.91 -8.75 8.55
N VAL A 115 26.98 -8.97 9.46
CA VAL A 115 26.23 -10.22 9.58
C VAL A 115 24.95 -10.05 8.76
N THR A 116 24.74 -10.92 7.79
CA THR A 116 23.58 -10.92 6.89
C THR A 116 23.06 -12.33 6.66
N GLY A 117 21.84 -12.46 6.18
CA GLY A 117 21.21 -13.77 6.06
C GLY A 117 19.75 -13.72 5.64
N THR A 118 19.10 -14.88 5.69
CA THR A 118 17.69 -15.04 5.32
C THR A 118 16.95 -15.92 6.33
N LEU A 119 15.63 -15.76 6.36
CA LEU A 119 14.70 -16.66 7.03
C LEU A 119 13.94 -17.50 6.02
N ASN A 120 13.75 -18.77 6.34
CA ASN A 120 12.92 -19.67 5.56
C ASN A 120 12.02 -20.50 6.47
N ASP A 121 10.71 -20.53 6.25
CA ASP A 121 9.82 -21.38 7.02
C ASP A 121 9.82 -22.79 6.42
N ILE A 122 10.23 -23.79 7.21
CA ILE A 122 10.22 -25.20 6.79
C ILE A 122 8.84 -25.82 7.03
N LYS A 123 8.18 -25.45 8.14
CA LYS A 123 6.81 -25.86 8.52
C LYS A 123 6.14 -24.71 9.28
N GLU A 124 4.82 -24.77 9.50
CA GLU A 124 4.05 -23.70 10.16
C GLU A 124 4.66 -23.15 11.46
N LYS A 125 5.34 -24.02 12.23
CA LYS A 125 5.99 -23.66 13.50
C LYS A 125 7.51 -23.72 13.48
N LYS A 126 8.16 -24.00 12.35
CA LYS A 126 9.62 -24.16 12.25
C LYS A 126 10.21 -23.26 11.17
N SER A 127 11.19 -22.47 11.56
CA SER A 127 11.94 -21.59 10.66
C SER A 127 13.42 -21.94 10.68
N GLU A 128 14.07 -21.79 9.54
CA GLU A 128 15.51 -21.86 9.38
C GLU A 128 16.09 -20.46 9.22
N ILE A 129 17.14 -20.17 9.98
CA ILE A 129 17.97 -18.98 9.79
C ILE A 129 19.19 -19.43 9.01
N ASN A 130 19.46 -18.77 7.89
CA ASN A 130 20.73 -18.85 7.19
C ASN A 130 21.47 -17.55 7.45
N ALA A 131 22.70 -17.59 7.97
CA ALA A 131 23.48 -16.41 8.33
C ALA A 131 24.92 -16.52 7.84
N ARG A 132 25.54 -15.38 7.53
CA ARG A 132 26.95 -15.25 7.15
C ARG A 132 27.55 -13.95 7.64
N ILE A 133 28.85 -13.98 7.93
CA ILE A 133 29.65 -12.79 8.21
C ILE A 133 30.43 -12.44 6.95
N VAL A 134 30.30 -11.20 6.50
CA VAL A 134 30.97 -10.66 5.31
C VAL A 134 31.90 -9.52 5.73
N GLU A 135 33.18 -9.62 5.40
CA GLU A 135 34.17 -8.56 5.64
C GLU A 135 33.84 -7.33 4.79
N THR A 136 33.72 -6.16 5.43
CA THR A 136 33.27 -4.95 4.72
C THR A 136 34.29 -4.45 3.71
N GLU A 137 35.58 -4.60 3.97
CA GLU A 137 36.65 -4.12 3.08
C GLU A 137 36.75 -4.95 1.80
N THR A 138 36.61 -6.27 1.89
CA THR A 138 36.90 -7.19 0.78
C THR A 138 35.66 -7.83 0.17
N GLY A 139 34.51 -7.83 0.87
CA GLY A 139 33.34 -8.62 0.48
C GLY A 139 33.46 -10.12 0.78
N LYS A 140 34.57 -10.56 1.38
CA LYS A 140 34.82 -11.98 1.65
C LYS A 140 33.91 -12.50 2.76
N ILE A 141 33.26 -13.64 2.50
CA ILE A 141 32.55 -14.40 3.53
C ILE A 141 33.57 -14.99 4.50
N LEU A 142 33.53 -14.57 5.77
CA LEU A 142 34.39 -15.05 6.85
C LEU A 142 33.84 -16.31 7.50
N SER A 143 32.52 -16.39 7.64
CA SER A 143 31.82 -17.55 8.18
C SER A 143 30.39 -17.60 7.69
N ALA A 144 29.81 -18.80 7.66
CA ALA A 144 28.40 -19.02 7.37
C ALA A 144 27.88 -20.17 8.24
N ALA A 145 26.63 -20.07 8.67
CA ALA A 145 25.98 -21.06 9.52
C ALA A 145 24.47 -21.03 9.28
N ALA A 146 23.82 -22.16 9.57
CA ALA A 146 22.38 -22.28 9.50
C ALA A 146 21.84 -23.04 10.72
N VAL A 147 20.68 -22.62 11.22
CA VAL A 147 20.01 -23.30 12.33
C VAL A 147 18.50 -23.31 12.16
N GLN A 148 17.85 -24.37 12.62
CA GLN A 148 16.40 -24.44 12.71
C GLN A 148 15.92 -24.10 14.11
N LEU A 149 14.83 -23.35 14.20
CA LEU A 149 14.22 -22.94 15.47
C LEU A 149 12.69 -23.03 15.42
N GLU A 150 12.10 -23.23 16.59
CA GLU A 150 10.65 -23.14 16.76
C GLU A 150 10.23 -21.68 16.72
N LYS A 151 9.35 -21.36 15.77
CA LYS A 151 8.85 -20.02 15.53
C LYS A 151 8.05 -19.52 16.73
N THR A 152 8.53 -18.43 17.33
CA THR A 152 7.90 -17.80 18.49
C THR A 152 7.29 -16.43 18.17
N TRP A 153 7.40 -15.98 16.92
CA TRP A 153 6.78 -14.76 16.44
C TRP A 153 5.50 -15.10 15.69
N LYS A 154 4.55 -14.17 15.72
CA LYS A 154 3.39 -14.25 14.83
C LYS A 154 3.83 -13.67 13.51
N ASP A 155 3.53 -14.37 12.43
CA ASP A 155 3.43 -13.62 11.19
C ASP A 155 2.28 -12.64 11.35
N ALA A 156 2.41 -11.45 10.78
CA ALA A 156 1.23 -10.69 10.42
C ALA A 156 0.35 -11.69 9.67
N ALA A 157 -0.85 -11.94 10.19
CA ALA A 157 -1.79 -12.75 9.44
C ALA A 157 -1.83 -12.12 8.05
N VAL A 158 -1.48 -12.91 7.02
CA VAL A 158 -2.09 -12.69 5.72
C VAL A 158 -3.54 -12.48 6.07
N VAL A 159 -4.09 -11.30 5.79
CA VAL A 159 -5.52 -11.03 5.96
C VAL A 159 -6.20 -11.98 5.00
N THR A 160 -6.37 -13.21 5.47
CA THR A 160 -7.14 -14.29 4.90
C THR A 160 -8.52 -14.10 5.50
N THR A 161 -9.13 -12.95 5.21
CA THR A 161 -10.54 -12.99 4.86
C THR A 161 -10.61 -13.61 3.46
N VAL A 162 -10.33 -14.91 3.39
CA VAL A 162 -10.90 -15.74 2.32
C VAL A 162 -12.36 -15.87 2.74
N PRO A 163 -13.32 -15.21 2.06
CA PRO A 163 -14.71 -15.63 2.19
C PRO A 163 -14.77 -17.09 1.74
N ASP A 164 -15.48 -17.91 2.49
CA ASP A 164 -15.78 -19.31 2.16
C ASP A 164 -16.00 -19.48 0.64
N PRO A 165 -15.36 -20.44 -0.04
CA PRO A 165 -15.60 -20.72 -1.46
C PRO A 165 -17.05 -21.07 -1.83
N LYS A 166 -17.96 -21.14 -0.84
CA LYS A 166 -19.40 -21.30 -1.02
C LYS A 166 -20.22 -20.01 -0.96
N ASP A 167 -19.63 -18.87 -0.64
CA ASP A 167 -20.36 -17.60 -0.68
C ASP A 167 -20.25 -16.99 -2.10
N PRO A 168 -21.38 -16.86 -2.84
CA PRO A 168 -21.38 -16.13 -4.10
C PRO A 168 -20.95 -14.68 -3.86
N PRO A 169 -20.47 -13.96 -4.89
CA PRO A 169 -20.21 -12.52 -4.79
C PRO A 169 -21.43 -11.87 -4.14
N LYS A 170 -21.24 -11.16 -3.02
CA LYS A 170 -22.35 -10.48 -2.31
C LYS A 170 -23.19 -9.76 -3.35
N ASP A 171 -24.42 -10.22 -3.53
CA ASP A 171 -25.34 -9.58 -4.45
C ASP A 171 -25.60 -8.17 -3.93
N PHE A 172 -25.19 -7.16 -4.71
CA PHE A 172 -25.08 -5.77 -4.27
C PHE A 172 -26.44 -5.04 -4.18
N GLY A 173 -27.55 -5.79 -4.12
CA GLY A 173 -28.88 -5.27 -4.37
C GLY A 173 -28.98 -4.57 -5.73
N ASN A 174 -29.94 -3.67 -5.87
CA ASN A 174 -30.19 -2.90 -7.10
C ASN A 174 -29.15 -1.77 -7.37
N LYS A 175 -28.00 -1.71 -6.67
CA LYS A 175 -27.03 -0.62 -6.87
C LYS A 175 -26.03 -0.94 -8.00
N PRO A 176 -25.73 0.00 -8.91
CA PRO A 176 -24.70 -0.16 -9.93
C PRO A 176 -23.31 -0.43 -9.33
N LEU A 177 -22.45 -1.16 -10.04
CA LEU A 177 -21.10 -1.48 -9.60
C LEU A 177 -20.06 -1.10 -10.65
N VAL A 178 -18.97 -0.50 -10.21
CA VAL A 178 -17.79 -0.20 -11.01
C VAL A 178 -16.58 -0.90 -10.40
N GLN A 179 -15.80 -1.60 -11.23
CA GLN A 179 -14.58 -2.28 -10.79
C GLN A 179 -13.39 -1.81 -11.62
N VAL A 180 -12.38 -1.27 -10.94
CA VAL A 180 -11.18 -0.72 -11.57
C VAL A 180 -9.93 -1.37 -10.97
N ALA A 181 -9.08 -1.94 -11.82
CA ALA A 181 -7.77 -2.41 -11.41
C ALA A 181 -6.70 -1.44 -11.91
N VAL A 182 -5.81 -1.02 -11.02
CA VAL A 182 -4.70 -0.11 -11.31
C VAL A 182 -3.43 -0.94 -11.27
N LEU A 183 -2.71 -1.03 -12.39
CA LEU A 183 -1.44 -1.73 -12.51
C LEU A 183 -0.36 -0.66 -12.71
N LEU A 184 0.45 -0.42 -11.68
CA LEU A 184 1.43 0.65 -11.69
C LEU A 184 2.84 0.09 -11.75
N ASP A 185 3.60 0.53 -12.74
CA ASP A 185 5.02 0.24 -12.79
C ASP A 185 5.75 0.96 -11.63
N THR A 186 6.58 0.21 -10.93
CA THR A 186 7.47 0.69 -9.87
C THR A 186 8.93 0.38 -10.17
N SER A 187 9.31 0.38 -11.45
CA SER A 187 10.70 0.39 -11.92
C SER A 187 11.41 1.73 -11.59
N ASN A 188 12.74 1.76 -11.75
CA ASN A 188 13.52 2.99 -11.51
C ASN A 188 13.26 4.06 -12.59
N SER A 189 12.86 3.67 -13.80
CA SER A 189 12.54 4.61 -14.88
C SER A 189 11.25 5.39 -14.61
N MET A 190 10.48 5.02 -13.57
CA MET A 190 9.31 5.74 -13.09
C MET A 190 9.63 6.82 -12.03
N ASP A 191 10.91 7.03 -11.69
CA ASP A 191 11.33 8.10 -10.77
C ASP A 191 10.88 9.48 -11.26
N GLY A 192 10.17 10.22 -10.39
CA GLY A 192 9.56 11.50 -10.74
C GLY A 192 8.24 11.42 -11.52
N LEU A 193 7.87 10.25 -12.05
CA LEU A 193 6.64 10.02 -12.84
C LEU A 193 5.56 9.30 -12.06
N ILE A 194 5.96 8.47 -11.10
CA ILE A 194 5.03 7.70 -10.26
C ILE A 194 3.99 8.61 -9.57
N ASN A 195 4.38 9.82 -9.17
CA ASN A 195 3.46 10.81 -8.60
C ASN A 195 2.44 11.33 -9.62
N GLN A 196 2.84 11.50 -10.89
CA GLN A 196 1.93 11.91 -11.96
C GLN A 196 0.93 10.80 -12.28
N ALA A 197 1.41 9.56 -12.38
CA ALA A 197 0.56 8.39 -12.57
C ALA A 197 -0.47 8.25 -11.42
N ARG A 198 -0.04 8.39 -10.16
CA ARG A 198 -0.93 8.39 -8.98
C ARG A 198 -2.03 9.45 -9.06
N MET A 199 -1.66 10.69 -9.41
CA MET A 199 -2.63 11.77 -9.59
C MET A 199 -3.62 11.46 -10.70
N GLN A 200 -3.15 10.89 -11.81
CA GLN A 200 -4.03 10.51 -12.92
C GLN A 200 -5.02 9.43 -12.48
N ILE A 201 -4.56 8.39 -11.80
CA ILE A 201 -5.41 7.33 -11.24
C ILE A 201 -6.46 7.92 -10.29
N TRP A 202 -6.09 8.88 -9.45
CA TRP A 202 -7.04 9.53 -8.55
C TRP A 202 -8.12 10.32 -9.29
N LYS A 203 -7.78 11.01 -10.38
CA LYS A 203 -8.76 11.70 -11.24
C LYS A 203 -9.74 10.71 -11.88
N ILE A 204 -9.26 9.56 -12.35
CA ILE A 204 -10.08 8.47 -12.90
C ILE A 204 -11.13 8.02 -11.87
N VAL A 205 -10.69 7.75 -10.65
CA VAL A 205 -11.57 7.32 -9.56
C VAL A 205 -12.60 8.40 -9.22
N ASN A 206 -12.18 9.66 -9.10
CA ASN A 206 -13.09 10.79 -8.81
C ASN A 206 -14.14 11.00 -9.91
N GLU A 207 -13.78 10.81 -11.18
CA GLU A 207 -14.73 10.92 -12.28
C GLU A 207 -15.81 9.84 -12.18
N LEU A 208 -15.43 8.61 -11.87
CA LEU A 208 -16.36 7.48 -11.72
C LEU A 208 -17.35 7.65 -10.57
N VAL A 209 -16.98 8.43 -9.54
CA VAL A 209 -17.89 8.79 -8.43
C VAL A 209 -19.06 9.62 -8.92
N THR A 210 -18.86 10.45 -9.96
CA THR A 210 -19.92 11.30 -10.53
C THR A 210 -20.86 10.54 -11.46
N ALA A 211 -20.57 9.26 -11.72
CA ALA A 211 -21.41 8.42 -12.54
C ALA A 211 -22.70 8.05 -11.80
N GLU A 212 -23.76 7.85 -12.57
CA GLU A 212 -25.06 7.38 -12.11
C GLU A 212 -25.56 6.31 -13.07
N LYS A 213 -26.22 5.29 -12.55
CA LYS A 213 -26.97 4.34 -13.37
C LYS A 213 -28.29 4.03 -12.68
N SER A 214 -29.38 4.12 -13.44
CA SER A 214 -30.74 3.88 -12.95
C SER A 214 -31.13 4.68 -11.70
N GLY A 215 -30.76 5.97 -11.61
CA GLY A 215 -31.12 6.81 -10.46
C GLY A 215 -30.24 6.61 -9.22
N SER A 216 -29.15 5.83 -9.32
CA SER A 216 -28.26 5.52 -8.20
C SER A 216 -26.78 5.70 -8.54
N ALA A 217 -26.03 6.25 -7.59
CA ALA A 217 -24.57 6.28 -7.66
C ALA A 217 -23.99 4.86 -7.54
N PRO A 218 -22.92 4.51 -8.29
CA PRO A 218 -22.30 3.20 -8.20
C PRO A 218 -21.56 2.99 -6.88
N ALA A 219 -21.49 1.74 -6.46
CA ALA A 219 -20.38 1.29 -5.64
C ALA A 219 -19.12 1.19 -6.50
N ILE A 220 -18.00 1.73 -6.02
CA ILE A 220 -16.71 1.70 -6.73
C ILE A 220 -15.77 0.81 -5.94
N GLU A 221 -15.22 -0.18 -6.63
CA GLU A 221 -14.20 -1.07 -6.10
C GLU A 221 -12.91 -0.87 -6.88
N VAL A 222 -11.82 -0.60 -6.17
CA VAL A 222 -10.50 -0.40 -6.76
C VAL A 222 -9.55 -1.46 -6.24
N ALA A 223 -8.78 -2.06 -7.14
CA ALA A 223 -7.66 -2.94 -6.85
C ALA A 223 -6.35 -2.30 -7.32
N VAL A 224 -5.24 -2.64 -6.66
CA VAL A 224 -3.92 -2.08 -6.98
C VAL A 224 -2.92 -3.21 -7.10
N TYR A 225 -2.18 -3.19 -8.21
CA TYR A 225 -0.99 -4.01 -8.44
C TYR A 225 0.19 -3.08 -8.64
N GLU A 226 1.35 -3.56 -8.22
CA GLU A 226 2.62 -3.07 -8.75
C GLU A 226 3.28 -4.14 -9.60
N TYR A 227 4.06 -3.68 -10.58
CA TYR A 227 4.92 -4.54 -11.38
C TYR A 227 6.24 -3.83 -11.71
N GLY A 228 7.22 -4.55 -12.24
CA GLY A 228 8.49 -3.94 -12.67
C GLY A 228 9.44 -3.60 -11.52
N ASN A 229 9.26 -4.22 -10.34
CA ASN A 229 10.09 -4.00 -9.16
C ASN A 229 10.99 -5.20 -8.86
N SER A 230 12.30 -5.00 -8.81
CA SER A 230 13.33 -6.04 -8.71
C SER A 230 13.41 -6.63 -7.31
N ALA A 231 12.79 -5.98 -6.32
CA ALA A 231 12.59 -6.58 -5.00
C ALA A 231 11.52 -7.69 -5.01
N LEU A 232 10.68 -7.73 -6.05
CA LEU A 232 9.70 -8.78 -6.24
C LEU A 232 10.35 -10.00 -6.90
N GLY A 233 9.84 -11.19 -6.58
CA GLY A 233 10.41 -12.43 -7.10
C GLY A 233 10.25 -12.55 -8.62
N SER A 234 11.34 -12.84 -9.33
CA SER A 234 11.33 -13.08 -10.78
C SER A 234 10.42 -14.26 -11.19
N GLN A 235 10.26 -15.26 -10.32
CA GLN A 235 9.31 -16.38 -10.53
C GLN A 235 7.85 -15.92 -10.57
N GLY A 236 7.52 -14.82 -9.90
CA GLY A 236 6.21 -14.17 -9.95
C GLY A 236 6.12 -13.07 -11.01
N GLY A 237 7.11 -12.96 -11.91
CA GLY A 237 7.14 -11.96 -12.97
C GLY A 237 7.29 -10.52 -12.47
N TYR A 238 7.89 -10.33 -11.28
CA TYR A 238 8.01 -9.02 -10.63
C TYR A 238 6.66 -8.35 -10.34
N ILE A 239 5.62 -9.13 -10.05
CA ILE A 239 4.24 -8.65 -9.84
C ILE A 239 3.81 -8.85 -8.39
N ARG A 240 3.10 -7.87 -7.83
CA ARG A 240 2.45 -7.99 -6.53
C ARG A 240 1.07 -7.34 -6.55
N GLN A 241 0.05 -8.10 -6.12
CA GLN A 241 -1.23 -7.51 -5.74
C GLN A 241 -1.06 -6.76 -4.41
N VAL A 242 -1.07 -5.44 -4.47
CA VAL A 242 -0.95 -4.55 -3.31
C VAL A 242 -2.29 -4.51 -2.57
N LEU A 243 -3.39 -4.37 -3.32
CA LEU A 243 -4.75 -4.40 -2.78
C LEU A 243 -5.67 -5.23 -3.69
N PRO A 244 -6.47 -6.15 -3.12
CA PRO A 244 -7.62 -6.69 -3.83
C PRO A 244 -8.69 -5.60 -4.02
N PHE A 245 -9.78 -5.90 -4.72
CA PHE A 245 -10.93 -5.00 -4.81
C PHE A 245 -11.39 -4.56 -3.42
N THR A 246 -11.31 -3.26 -3.18
CA THR A 246 -11.76 -2.60 -1.96
C THR A 246 -12.56 -1.35 -2.28
N ARG A 247 -13.44 -0.96 -1.36
CA ARG A 247 -14.21 0.29 -1.40
C ARG A 247 -13.55 1.41 -0.60
N ASP A 248 -12.55 1.04 0.21
CA ASP A 248 -11.74 1.98 0.99
C ASP A 248 -10.77 2.72 0.07
N LEU A 249 -11.26 3.79 -0.56
CA LEU A 249 -10.48 4.63 -1.47
C LEU A 249 -9.36 5.37 -0.76
N ASP A 250 -9.49 5.58 0.55
CA ASP A 250 -8.43 6.10 1.41
C ASP A 250 -7.27 5.10 1.51
N LYS A 251 -7.59 3.82 1.70
CA LYS A 251 -6.59 2.75 1.69
C LYS A 251 -5.94 2.59 0.32
N VAL A 252 -6.72 2.69 -0.75
CA VAL A 252 -6.20 2.69 -2.14
C VAL A 252 -5.19 3.82 -2.33
N SER A 253 -5.55 5.04 -1.92
CA SER A 253 -4.64 6.18 -1.97
C SER A 253 -3.38 5.93 -1.12
N GLN A 254 -3.54 5.50 0.14
CA GLN A 254 -2.43 5.22 1.04
C GLN A 254 -1.42 4.25 0.41
N GLU A 255 -1.89 3.13 -0.11
CA GLU A 255 -1.04 2.11 -0.71
C GLU A 255 -0.40 2.61 -2.01
N LEU A 256 -1.15 3.29 -2.89
CA LEU A 256 -0.60 3.89 -4.11
C LEU A 256 0.55 4.84 -3.80
N PHE A 257 0.40 5.72 -2.80
CA PHE A 257 1.44 6.66 -2.38
C PHE A 257 2.59 5.99 -1.62
N ALA A 258 2.36 4.85 -0.97
CA ALA A 258 3.39 4.09 -0.27
C ALA A 258 4.33 3.32 -1.22
N LEU A 259 3.90 3.05 -2.46
CA LEU A 259 4.75 2.40 -3.46
C LEU A 259 6.05 3.18 -3.68
N LYS A 260 7.14 2.45 -3.89
CA LYS A 260 8.44 3.06 -4.19
C LYS A 260 9.02 2.36 -5.40
N THR A 261 9.63 3.16 -6.25
CA THR A 261 10.39 2.72 -7.41
C THR A 261 11.62 1.94 -6.95
N ASN A 262 11.81 0.72 -7.46
CA ASN A 262 13.00 -0.10 -7.20
C ASN A 262 13.23 -1.13 -8.32
N GLY A 263 13.52 -0.61 -9.51
CA GLY A 263 14.16 -1.25 -10.69
C GLY A 263 13.46 -2.45 -11.32
N GLY A 264 13.75 -2.78 -12.58
CA GLY A 264 13.52 -4.14 -13.14
C GLY A 264 12.73 -4.16 -14.44
N ASP A 265 12.56 -5.38 -14.97
CA ASP A 265 11.84 -5.61 -16.21
C ASP A 265 10.32 -5.43 -16.05
N GLU A 266 9.70 -4.69 -16.96
CA GLU A 266 8.26 -4.48 -17.00
C GLU A 266 7.49 -5.59 -17.74
N TYR A 267 6.92 -6.55 -17.02
CA TYR A 267 6.11 -7.61 -17.64
C TYR A 267 4.63 -7.25 -17.77
N SER A 268 4.33 -6.28 -18.65
CA SER A 268 2.98 -5.75 -18.90
C SER A 268 1.95 -6.83 -19.23
N GLY A 269 2.29 -7.76 -20.13
CA GLY A 269 1.39 -8.88 -20.46
C GLY A 269 1.11 -9.80 -19.27
N TRP A 270 2.09 -10.01 -18.40
CA TRP A 270 1.96 -10.89 -17.24
C TRP A 270 1.11 -10.23 -16.15
N VAL A 271 1.32 -8.95 -15.83
CA VAL A 271 0.50 -8.27 -14.81
C VAL A 271 -0.97 -8.18 -15.22
N ILE A 272 -1.27 -8.00 -16.51
CA ILE A 272 -2.65 -8.05 -17.02
C ILE A 272 -3.23 -9.45 -16.83
N LYS A 273 -2.50 -10.50 -17.23
CA LYS A 273 -2.93 -11.90 -17.04
C LYS A 273 -3.22 -12.18 -15.56
N ASP A 274 -2.34 -11.74 -14.66
CA ASP A 274 -2.48 -11.97 -13.23
C ASP A 274 -3.69 -11.22 -12.66
N ALA A 275 -3.86 -9.93 -12.99
CA ALA A 275 -5.02 -9.14 -12.56
C ALA A 275 -6.35 -9.69 -13.11
N VAL A 276 -6.38 -10.18 -14.36
CA VAL A 276 -7.58 -10.79 -14.96
C VAL A 276 -7.94 -12.12 -14.28
N ALA A 277 -6.95 -12.89 -13.82
CA ALA A 277 -7.15 -14.19 -13.20
C ALA A 277 -7.37 -14.12 -11.67
N GLY A 278 -6.58 -13.31 -10.98
CA GLY A 278 -6.49 -13.23 -9.52
C GLY A 278 -7.53 -12.32 -8.87
N LEU A 279 -8.02 -11.29 -9.57
CA LEU A 279 -9.05 -10.40 -9.02
C LEU A 279 -10.46 -10.99 -9.16
N LYS A 280 -11.30 -10.70 -8.16
CA LYS A 280 -12.71 -11.10 -8.10
C LYS A 280 -13.60 -10.18 -8.95
N TRP A 281 -13.42 -10.24 -10.26
CA TRP A 281 -14.26 -9.52 -11.21
C TRP A 281 -15.71 -9.99 -11.15
N SER A 282 -16.65 -9.04 -11.21
CA SER A 282 -18.07 -9.34 -11.30
C SER A 282 -18.39 -10.05 -12.61
N PRO A 283 -19.17 -11.16 -12.56
CA PRO A 283 -19.61 -11.85 -13.76
C PRO A 283 -20.71 -11.08 -14.51
N LYS A 284 -21.28 -10.02 -13.92
CA LYS A 284 -22.36 -9.25 -14.52
C LYS A 284 -21.82 -8.39 -15.69
N GLU A 285 -22.48 -8.47 -16.84
CA GLU A 285 -22.10 -7.75 -18.08
C GLU A 285 -22.40 -6.24 -18.02
N ASP A 286 -23.28 -5.84 -17.11
CA ASP A 286 -23.72 -4.46 -16.96
C ASP A 286 -22.81 -3.65 -16.02
N VAL A 287 -21.81 -4.29 -15.42
CA VAL A 287 -20.76 -3.68 -14.59
C VAL A 287 -19.68 -3.08 -15.49
N TYR A 288 -19.29 -1.84 -15.20
CA TYR A 288 -18.12 -1.25 -15.84
C TYR A 288 -16.84 -1.81 -15.20
N LYS A 289 -16.07 -2.56 -15.99
CA LYS A 289 -14.83 -3.24 -15.60
C LYS A 289 -13.67 -2.69 -16.42
N ALA A 290 -12.65 -2.15 -15.76
CA ALA A 290 -11.50 -1.58 -16.45
C ALA A 290 -10.18 -1.86 -15.71
N ILE A 291 -9.13 -2.11 -16.49
CA ILE A 291 -7.73 -2.09 -16.08
C ILE A 291 -7.12 -0.78 -16.58
N PHE A 292 -6.37 -0.10 -15.73
CA PHE A 292 -5.47 0.98 -16.10
C PHE A 292 -4.05 0.54 -15.79
N ILE A 293 -3.24 0.34 -16.83
CA ILE A 293 -1.82 0.00 -16.72
C ILE A 293 -0.96 1.21 -17.07
N ALA A 294 0.05 1.51 -16.26
CA ALA A 294 0.97 2.62 -16.46
C ALA A 294 2.42 2.20 -16.25
N GLY A 295 3.30 2.60 -17.18
CA GLY A 295 4.73 2.23 -17.24
C GLY A 295 5.42 2.87 -18.45
N ASN A 296 6.70 2.58 -18.66
CA ASN A 296 7.49 3.25 -19.71
C ASN A 296 8.46 2.38 -20.52
N GLU A 297 8.46 1.07 -20.32
CA GLU A 297 9.21 0.10 -21.11
C GLU A 297 8.38 -0.54 -22.24
N PRO A 298 9.01 -1.33 -23.14
CA PRO A 298 8.30 -2.03 -24.21
C PRO A 298 7.15 -2.91 -23.68
N PHE A 299 5.93 -2.71 -24.18
CA PHE A 299 4.74 -3.45 -23.72
C PHE A 299 4.82 -4.97 -24.02
N THR A 300 5.75 -5.36 -24.88
CA THR A 300 6.04 -6.74 -25.32
C THR A 300 6.98 -7.50 -24.39
N GLN A 301 7.52 -6.87 -23.36
CA GLN A 301 8.52 -7.48 -22.49
C GLN A 301 7.95 -8.59 -21.61
N GLY A 302 8.81 -9.57 -21.31
CA GLY A 302 8.46 -10.74 -20.50
C GLY A 302 7.91 -11.93 -21.31
N PRO A 303 7.66 -13.06 -20.63
CA PRO A 303 7.30 -14.32 -21.28
C PRO A 303 5.81 -14.43 -21.66
N VAL A 304 4.97 -13.46 -21.27
CA VAL A 304 3.52 -13.49 -21.51
C VAL A 304 3.18 -12.54 -22.64
N ASP A 305 2.66 -13.09 -23.72
CA ASP A 305 2.12 -12.31 -24.85
C ASP A 305 0.92 -11.47 -24.40
N PHE A 306 1.05 -10.14 -24.51
CA PHE A 306 0.02 -9.20 -24.09
C PHE A 306 -1.27 -9.36 -24.91
N HIS A 307 -1.22 -9.85 -26.15
CA HIS A 307 -2.42 -10.11 -26.94
C HIS A 307 -3.29 -11.19 -26.31
N GLN A 308 -2.68 -12.23 -25.75
CA GLN A 308 -3.41 -13.30 -25.05
C GLN A 308 -4.00 -12.79 -23.73
N ALA A 309 -3.24 -11.99 -22.98
CA ALA A 309 -3.72 -11.38 -21.75
C ALA A 309 -4.89 -10.41 -21.99
N ALA A 310 -4.78 -9.57 -23.03
CA ALA A 310 -5.83 -8.64 -23.45
C ALA A 310 -7.08 -9.37 -23.98
N ALA A 311 -6.91 -10.45 -24.76
CA ALA A 311 -8.02 -11.28 -25.20
C ALA A 311 -8.77 -11.91 -24.00
N ALA A 312 -8.04 -12.39 -22.99
CA ALA A 312 -8.65 -12.90 -21.76
C ALA A 312 -9.44 -11.83 -20.99
N ALA A 313 -8.91 -10.59 -20.93
CA ALA A 313 -9.62 -9.45 -20.35
C ALA A 313 -10.92 -9.15 -21.12
N LYS A 314 -10.83 -9.09 -22.46
CA LYS A 314 -11.95 -8.81 -23.36
C LYS A 314 -13.08 -9.84 -23.24
N VAL A 315 -12.75 -11.13 -23.15
CA VAL A 315 -13.74 -12.20 -22.93
C VAL A 315 -14.53 -12.00 -21.62
N LYS A 316 -13.91 -11.42 -20.59
CA LYS A 316 -14.58 -11.07 -19.32
C LYS A 316 -15.24 -9.69 -19.34
N GLY A 317 -15.28 -9.01 -20.49
CA GLY A 317 -15.81 -7.66 -20.64
C GLY A 317 -14.99 -6.58 -19.92
N ILE A 318 -13.70 -6.83 -19.67
CA ILE A 318 -12.78 -5.90 -19.02
C ILE A 318 -12.06 -5.08 -20.09
N PHE A 319 -12.16 -3.75 -20.01
CA PHE A 319 -11.38 -2.85 -20.85
C PHE A 319 -9.94 -2.77 -20.32
N VAL A 320 -8.93 -2.78 -21.20
CA VAL A 320 -7.53 -2.51 -20.80
C VAL A 320 -7.12 -1.15 -21.36
N ASN A 321 -7.01 -0.16 -20.50
CA ASN A 321 -6.55 1.18 -20.82
C ASN A 321 -5.07 1.31 -20.46
N THR A 322 -4.28 1.87 -21.37
CA THR A 322 -2.82 1.93 -21.23
C THR A 322 -2.36 3.38 -21.13
N ILE A 323 -1.45 3.67 -20.20
CA ILE A 323 -0.91 4.99 -19.92
C ILE A 323 0.62 4.92 -20.04
N PHE A 324 1.17 5.34 -21.18
CA PHE A 324 2.62 5.33 -21.38
C PHE A 324 3.29 6.55 -20.75
N CYS A 325 4.23 6.33 -19.84
CA CYS A 325 4.99 7.40 -19.17
C CYS A 325 6.17 7.84 -20.05
N GLY A 326 5.87 8.60 -21.11
CA GLY A 326 6.84 9.09 -22.09
C GLY A 326 6.16 9.81 -23.25
N SER A 327 6.89 10.01 -24.35
CA SER A 327 6.32 10.62 -25.54
C SER A 327 5.25 9.71 -26.17
N ARG A 328 4.19 10.30 -26.72
CA ARG A 328 3.10 9.56 -27.35
C ARG A 328 3.58 8.63 -28.46
N GLN A 329 4.56 9.08 -29.24
CA GLN A 329 5.06 8.36 -30.40
C GLN A 329 5.94 7.18 -29.99
N GLN A 330 6.72 7.33 -28.91
CA GLN A 330 7.46 6.23 -28.31
C GLN A 330 6.50 5.15 -27.80
N GLY A 331 5.49 5.47 -27.00
CA GLY A 331 4.56 4.45 -26.51
C GLY A 331 3.81 3.72 -27.63
N MET A 332 3.55 4.37 -28.76
CA MET A 332 3.03 3.69 -29.96
C MET A 332 4.03 2.71 -30.57
N ALA A 333 5.31 3.09 -30.67
CA ALA A 333 6.36 2.19 -31.15
C ALA A 333 6.54 1.00 -30.20
N GLU A 334 6.49 1.25 -28.90
CA GLU A 334 6.57 0.28 -27.80
C GLU A 334 5.28 -0.52 -27.57
N GLN A 335 4.35 -0.51 -28.52
CA GLN A 335 3.13 -1.33 -28.53
C GLN A 335 2.08 -1.02 -27.43
N TRP A 336 2.18 0.09 -26.71
CA TRP A 336 1.16 0.47 -25.71
C TRP A 336 -0.22 0.73 -26.36
N LEU A 337 -0.24 1.37 -27.53
CA LEU A 337 -1.49 1.54 -28.30
C LEU A 337 -2.11 0.19 -28.71
N ALA A 338 -1.28 -0.75 -29.15
CA ALA A 338 -1.74 -2.09 -29.53
C ALA A 338 -2.29 -2.85 -28.31
N GLY A 339 -1.65 -2.70 -27.15
CA GLY A 339 -2.11 -3.23 -25.87
C GLY A 339 -3.53 -2.78 -25.51
N ALA A 340 -3.82 -1.49 -25.62
CA ALA A 340 -5.17 -0.97 -25.35
C ALA A 340 -6.20 -1.48 -26.36
N GLN A 341 -5.87 -1.43 -27.66
CA GLN A 341 -6.77 -1.84 -28.73
C GLN A 341 -7.14 -3.33 -28.65
N ALA A 342 -6.23 -4.18 -28.14
CA ALA A 342 -6.48 -5.61 -27.99
C ALA A 342 -7.61 -5.96 -27.00
N ALA A 343 -7.97 -5.04 -26.09
CA ALA A 343 -9.09 -5.22 -25.16
C ALA A 343 -10.10 -4.05 -25.18
N ASP A 344 -10.31 -3.45 -26.36
CA ASP A 344 -11.27 -2.35 -26.59
C ASP A 344 -11.09 -1.12 -25.67
N GLY A 345 -9.89 -0.94 -25.11
CA GLY A 345 -9.52 0.21 -24.31
C GLY A 345 -8.93 1.35 -25.14
N ASP A 346 -8.54 2.43 -24.46
CA ASP A 346 -7.88 3.58 -25.07
C ASP A 346 -6.44 3.74 -24.55
N TYR A 347 -5.61 4.34 -25.40
CA TYR A 347 -4.20 4.63 -25.14
C TYR A 347 -3.97 6.11 -24.88
N THR A 348 -3.22 6.40 -23.82
CA THR A 348 -2.82 7.75 -23.43
C THR A 348 -1.35 7.75 -23.03
N ASN A 349 -0.74 8.94 -22.95
CA ASN A 349 0.65 9.08 -22.54
C ASN A 349 0.83 10.25 -21.56
N ILE A 350 1.68 10.08 -20.55
CA ILE A 350 2.12 11.14 -19.65
C ILE A 350 3.46 11.65 -20.18
N ASP A 351 3.46 12.87 -20.72
CA ASP A 351 4.66 13.50 -21.26
C ASP A 351 5.56 13.99 -20.13
N GLN A 352 6.77 13.42 -20.03
CA GLN A 352 7.74 13.71 -18.96
C GLN A 352 8.34 15.12 -19.07
N GLU A 353 8.40 15.68 -20.28
CA GLU A 353 8.96 17.01 -20.55
C GLU A 353 7.90 18.11 -20.40
N ALA A 354 6.62 17.74 -20.42
CA ALA A 354 5.55 18.67 -20.13
C ALA A 354 5.59 19.02 -18.64
N ALA A 355 5.97 20.26 -18.33
CA ALA A 355 5.93 20.77 -16.97
C ALA A 355 4.56 20.47 -16.34
N VAL A 356 4.56 19.65 -15.27
CA VAL A 356 3.37 19.32 -14.48
C VAL A 356 2.82 20.62 -13.93
N TYR A 357 1.87 21.20 -14.64
CA TYR A 357 1.17 22.36 -14.16
C TYR A 357 0.09 21.87 -13.20
N THR A 358 0.50 21.69 -11.96
CA THR A 358 -0.48 21.72 -10.87
C THR A 358 -0.88 23.17 -10.72
N ALA A 359 -2.02 23.55 -11.30
CA ALA A 359 -2.57 24.87 -11.05
C ALA A 359 -2.94 24.91 -9.56
N ALA A 360 -2.10 25.56 -8.75
CA ALA A 360 -2.42 25.81 -7.35
C ALA A 360 -3.63 26.73 -7.33
N ALA A 361 -4.78 26.18 -6.97
CA ALA A 361 -5.98 26.97 -6.86
C ALA A 361 -5.89 27.79 -5.56
N PRO A 362 -6.31 29.07 -5.55
CA PRO A 362 -6.32 29.88 -4.33
C PRO A 362 -7.07 29.22 -3.15
N GLN A 363 -7.99 28.30 -3.46
CA GLN A 363 -8.80 27.57 -2.50
C GLN A 363 -8.07 26.39 -1.85
N ASP A 364 -6.97 25.88 -2.42
CA ASP A 364 -6.33 24.61 -2.01
C ASP A 364 -5.93 24.60 -0.54
N ASN A 365 -5.26 25.66 -0.07
CA ASN A 365 -4.85 25.79 1.33
C ASN A 365 -6.07 25.80 2.27
N LYS A 366 -7.14 26.51 1.88
CA LYS A 366 -8.33 26.61 2.73
C LYS A 366 -9.08 25.29 2.79
N ILE A 367 -9.20 24.58 1.68
CA ILE A 367 -9.80 23.25 1.62
C ILE A 367 -8.97 22.26 2.47
N SER A 368 -7.63 22.34 2.42
CA SER A 368 -6.75 21.51 3.25
C SER A 368 -6.93 21.78 4.75
N GLU A 369 -7.02 23.05 5.17
CA GLU A 369 -7.33 23.41 6.56
C GLU A 369 -8.69 22.86 7.01
N LEU A 370 -9.71 23.00 6.16
CA LEU A 370 -11.05 22.48 6.43
C LEU A 370 -11.07 20.96 6.48
N SER A 371 -10.25 20.28 5.68
CA SER A 371 -10.07 18.82 5.75
C SER A 371 -9.56 18.39 7.12
N ALA A 372 -8.54 19.07 7.65
CA ALA A 372 -8.00 18.77 8.98
C ALA A 372 -9.05 19.02 10.08
N ARG A 373 -9.84 20.10 9.95
CA ARG A 373 -10.97 20.37 10.86
C ARG A 373 -12.08 19.32 10.74
N LEU A 374 -12.38 18.87 9.52
CA LEU A 374 -13.36 17.81 9.26
C LEU A 374 -12.92 16.51 9.95
N ASP A 375 -11.65 16.14 9.86
CA ASP A 375 -11.11 14.98 10.56
C ASP A 375 -11.25 15.12 12.09
N GLY A 376 -11.01 16.32 12.62
CA GLY A 376 -11.22 16.67 14.03
C GLY A 376 -12.67 16.57 14.52
N THR A 377 -13.65 16.48 13.62
CA THR A 377 -15.04 16.20 14.02
C THR A 377 -15.30 14.73 14.37
N SER A 378 -14.40 13.83 14.01
CA SER A 378 -14.59 12.38 14.14
C SER A 378 -14.52 11.92 15.59
N VAL A 379 -15.41 11.00 15.95
CA VAL A 379 -15.44 10.36 17.27
C VAL A 379 -15.27 8.87 17.07
N GLY A 380 -14.04 8.39 17.25
CA GLY A 380 -13.73 6.98 17.11
C GLY A 380 -14.54 6.13 18.10
N TYR A 381 -15.23 5.10 17.62
CA TYR A 381 -15.88 4.11 18.46
C TYR A 381 -15.59 2.68 17.97
N GLY A 382 -15.65 1.74 18.91
CA GLY A 382 -15.39 0.34 18.62
C GLY A 382 -13.91 0.03 18.35
N ARG A 383 -13.64 -1.21 17.92
CA ARG A 383 -12.28 -1.78 17.89
C ARG A 383 -11.38 -1.27 16.76
N HIS A 384 -11.93 -0.60 15.75
CA HIS A 384 -11.20 -0.18 14.55
C HIS A 384 -10.80 1.31 14.58
N ALA A 385 -11.29 2.07 15.55
CA ALA A 385 -11.10 3.51 15.64
C ALA A 385 -9.63 3.94 15.71
N GLU A 386 -8.84 3.30 16.57
CA GLU A 386 -7.42 3.65 16.77
C GLU A 386 -6.61 3.45 15.48
N ALA A 387 -6.78 2.31 14.82
CA ALA A 387 -6.11 2.01 13.55
C ALA A 387 -6.50 3.00 12.45
N LYS A 388 -7.78 3.40 12.37
CA LYS A 388 -8.27 4.36 11.37
C LYS A 388 -7.75 5.79 11.63
N PHE A 389 -7.65 6.22 12.89
CA PHE A 389 -7.01 7.49 13.22
C PHE A 389 -5.51 7.49 12.87
N ALA A 390 -4.79 6.42 13.19
CA ALA A 390 -3.37 6.28 12.83
C ALA A 390 -3.17 6.31 11.30
N ALA A 391 -4.02 5.61 10.55
CA ALA A 391 -3.98 5.61 9.08
C ALA A 391 -4.18 7.02 8.50
N ARG A 392 -5.18 7.77 8.99
CA ARG A 392 -5.40 9.17 8.58
C ARG A 392 -4.21 10.08 8.87
N GLY A 393 -3.59 9.94 10.05
CA GLY A 393 -2.39 10.71 10.41
C GLY A 393 -1.21 10.46 9.46
N SER A 394 -0.97 9.18 9.11
CA SER A 394 0.08 8.82 8.14
C SER A 394 -0.17 9.40 6.75
N MET A 395 -1.43 9.46 6.33
CA MET A 395 -1.83 9.97 5.03
C MET A 395 -1.60 11.49 4.91
N ALA A 396 -1.97 12.26 5.94
CA ALA A 396 -1.71 13.70 5.96
C ALA A 396 -0.20 14.03 5.84
N ALA A 397 0.66 13.23 6.48
CA ALA A 397 2.11 13.37 6.38
C ALA A 397 2.62 13.08 4.95
N ASN A 398 2.09 12.03 4.30
CA ASN A 398 2.49 11.67 2.93
C ASN A 398 2.15 12.79 1.93
N TYR A 399 0.97 13.39 2.03
CA TYR A 399 0.60 14.51 1.16
C TYR A 399 1.40 15.78 1.43
N ALA A 400 1.71 16.08 2.70
CA ALA A 400 2.55 17.23 3.05
C ALA A 400 3.96 17.10 2.43
N GLY A 401 4.49 15.87 2.31
CA GLY A 401 5.77 15.60 1.65
C GLY A 401 5.77 15.76 0.12
N ALA A 402 4.60 15.86 -0.51
CA ALA A 402 4.45 15.95 -1.97
C ALA A 402 4.34 17.40 -2.51
N GLY A 403 4.58 18.41 -1.67
CA GLY A 403 4.60 19.83 -2.07
C GLY A 403 3.26 20.34 -2.62
N ALA A 404 3.30 21.28 -3.58
CA ALA A 404 2.10 21.88 -4.16
C ALA A 404 1.16 20.86 -4.83
N GLY A 405 1.72 19.78 -5.41
CA GLY A 405 0.95 18.64 -5.94
C GLY A 405 0.18 17.90 -4.84
N GLY A 406 0.80 17.75 -3.67
CA GLY A 406 0.17 17.18 -2.48
C GLY A 406 -1.00 18.00 -1.96
N THR A 407 -0.87 19.34 -1.90
CA THR A 407 -1.95 20.22 -1.43
C THR A 407 -3.18 20.16 -2.33
N ALA A 408 -2.99 20.21 -3.65
CA ALA A 408 -4.10 20.07 -4.61
C ALA A 408 -4.79 18.70 -4.50
N ALA A 409 -4.01 17.62 -4.34
CA ALA A 409 -4.56 16.27 -4.15
C ALA A 409 -5.34 16.13 -2.83
N MET A 410 -4.86 16.76 -1.74
CA MET A 410 -5.62 16.84 -0.49
C MET A 410 -6.92 17.62 -0.66
N ALA A 411 -6.92 18.70 -1.44
CA ALA A 411 -8.13 19.46 -1.71
C ALA A 411 -9.18 18.62 -2.44
N ASP A 412 -8.77 17.86 -3.46
CA ASP A 412 -9.67 16.93 -4.17
C ASP A 412 -10.21 15.83 -3.25
N ARG A 413 -9.37 15.26 -2.39
CA ARG A 413 -9.80 14.27 -1.40
C ARG A 413 -10.77 14.85 -0.38
N ALA A 414 -10.49 16.04 0.14
CA ALA A 414 -11.35 16.71 1.10
C ALA A 414 -12.74 16.98 0.50
N ALA A 415 -12.79 17.41 -0.75
CA ALA A 415 -14.03 17.59 -1.49
C ALA A 415 -14.79 16.27 -1.69
N TYR A 416 -14.09 15.20 -2.04
CA TYR A 416 -14.70 13.86 -2.15
C TYR A 416 -15.34 13.42 -0.82
N LYS A 417 -14.62 13.60 0.29
CA LYS A 417 -15.13 13.28 1.63
C LYS A 417 -16.28 14.18 2.07
N ALA A 418 -16.26 15.45 1.69
CA ALA A 418 -17.34 16.39 1.99
C ALA A 418 -18.62 16.09 1.21
N ALA A 419 -18.50 15.61 -0.03
CA ALA A 419 -19.63 15.12 -0.82
C ALA A 419 -20.17 13.77 -0.32
N ALA A 420 -19.36 13.01 0.43
CA ALA A 420 -19.67 11.73 1.10
C ALA A 420 -20.70 10.87 0.34
N PRO A 421 -20.33 10.21 -0.77
CA PRO A 421 -21.19 9.23 -1.41
C PRO A 421 -21.64 8.17 -0.40
N SER A 422 -22.84 7.60 -0.59
CA SER A 422 -23.44 6.66 0.38
C SER A 422 -22.53 5.48 0.77
N ALA A 423 -21.64 5.03 -0.13
CA ALA A 423 -20.66 3.98 0.16
C ALA A 423 -19.58 4.42 1.15
N LEU A 424 -19.03 5.63 0.98
CA LEU A 424 -18.03 6.19 1.89
C LEU A 424 -18.65 6.47 3.27
N ALA A 425 -19.90 6.96 3.29
CA ALA A 425 -20.62 7.21 4.54
C ALA A 425 -20.79 5.93 5.38
N ALA A 426 -21.03 4.79 4.73
CA ALA A 426 -21.18 3.50 5.40
C ALA A 426 -19.85 2.98 5.98
N GLU A 427 -18.73 3.11 5.24
CA GLU A 427 -17.41 2.71 5.75
C GLU A 427 -16.96 3.58 6.93
N GLU A 428 -17.18 4.88 6.84
CA GLU A 428 -16.84 5.80 7.92
C GLU A 428 -17.71 5.56 9.17
N ALA A 429 -18.97 5.13 8.98
CA ALA A 429 -19.86 4.75 10.07
C ALA A 429 -19.39 3.52 10.87
N GLU A 430 -18.50 2.68 10.34
CA GLU A 430 -18.01 1.49 11.07
C GLU A 430 -17.11 1.84 12.26
N TRP A 431 -16.54 3.04 12.28
CA TRP A 431 -15.55 3.41 13.28
C TRP A 431 -15.68 4.85 13.77
N ASP A 432 -16.42 5.73 13.07
CA ASP A 432 -16.71 7.10 13.50
C ASP A 432 -18.19 7.25 13.89
N ALA A 433 -18.45 7.48 15.18
CA ALA A 433 -19.79 7.60 15.72
C ALA A 433 -20.55 8.79 15.12
N VAL A 434 -19.85 9.86 14.74
CA VAL A 434 -20.48 11.02 14.09
C VAL A 434 -20.92 10.66 12.67
N SER A 435 -20.16 9.83 11.94
CA SER A 435 -20.53 9.32 10.62
C SER A 435 -21.68 8.31 10.71
N ALA A 436 -21.69 7.48 11.75
CA ALA A 436 -22.77 6.52 12.00
C ALA A 436 -24.10 7.21 12.29
N LEU A 437 -24.08 8.30 13.06
CA LEU A 437 -25.25 9.13 13.33
C LEU A 437 -25.69 9.93 12.09
N GLU A 438 -24.75 10.53 11.37
CA GLU A 438 -25.03 11.33 10.16
C GLU A 438 -25.67 10.49 9.05
N SER A 439 -25.20 9.25 8.86
CA SER A 439 -25.73 8.32 7.86
C SER A 439 -27.02 7.61 8.30
N GLY A 440 -27.39 7.70 9.58
CA GLY A 440 -28.49 6.93 10.15
C GLY A 440 -28.21 5.43 10.30
N THR A 441 -26.95 5.01 10.15
CA THR A 441 -26.53 3.60 10.30
C THR A 441 -26.70 3.10 11.74
N VAL A 442 -26.49 4.00 12.71
CA VAL A 442 -26.65 3.70 14.14
C VAL A 442 -27.51 4.76 14.77
N LYS A 443 -28.48 4.34 15.60
CA LYS A 443 -29.27 5.29 16.40
C LYS A 443 -28.49 5.72 17.63
N ARG A 444 -28.78 6.92 18.14
CA ARG A 444 -28.09 7.48 19.31
C ARG A 444 -28.16 6.56 20.53
N GLU A 445 -29.28 5.87 20.69
CA GLU A 445 -29.54 4.95 21.80
C GLU A 445 -28.75 3.64 21.69
N GLU A 446 -28.28 3.29 20.49
CA GLU A 446 -27.53 2.08 20.20
C GLU A 446 -26.01 2.26 20.40
N LEU A 447 -25.55 3.50 20.60
CA LEU A 447 -24.15 3.81 20.89
C LEU A 447 -23.80 3.40 22.32
N LYS A 448 -23.10 2.27 22.44
CA LYS A 448 -22.67 1.75 23.74
C LYS A 448 -21.58 2.60 24.35
N LYS A 449 -21.75 2.96 25.64
CA LYS A 449 -20.86 3.85 26.36
C LYS A 449 -19.42 3.31 26.45
N ASP A 450 -19.27 2.01 26.66
CA ASP A 450 -17.98 1.31 26.74
C ASP A 450 -17.18 1.30 25.42
N GLN A 451 -17.84 1.54 24.28
CA GLN A 451 -17.20 1.62 22.96
C GLN A 451 -16.72 3.03 22.60
N LEU A 452 -17.08 4.04 23.38
CA LEU A 452 -16.71 5.42 23.14
C LEU A 452 -15.34 5.77 23.75
N PRO A 453 -14.68 6.84 23.30
CA PRO A 453 -13.44 7.33 23.90
C PRO A 453 -13.59 7.70 25.38
N ALA A 454 -12.52 7.55 26.16
CA ALA A 454 -12.53 7.71 27.62
C ALA A 454 -13.07 9.07 28.11
N ASN A 455 -12.86 10.15 27.35
CA ASN A 455 -13.42 11.47 27.67
C ASN A 455 -14.96 11.48 27.57
N LEU A 456 -15.55 10.78 26.60
CA LEU A 456 -16.99 10.66 26.42
C LEU A 456 -17.62 9.65 27.39
N GLN A 457 -16.86 8.65 27.84
CA GLN A 457 -17.29 7.73 28.91
C GLN A 457 -17.49 8.45 30.25
N LYS A 458 -16.72 9.51 30.51
CA LYS A 458 -16.80 10.28 31.77
C LYS A 458 -17.94 11.30 31.78
N MET A 459 -18.52 11.61 30.63
CA MET A 459 -19.63 12.56 30.51
C MET A 459 -20.97 11.92 30.92
N SER A 460 -21.90 12.76 31.38
CA SER A 460 -23.32 12.40 31.47
C SER A 460 -23.91 12.19 30.07
N ASP A 461 -25.05 11.50 29.98
CA ASP A 461 -25.72 11.30 28.68
C ASP A 461 -26.10 12.63 28.01
N LYS A 462 -26.50 13.63 28.80
CA LYS A 462 -26.84 14.98 28.31
C LYS A 462 -25.61 15.68 27.71
N GLU A 463 -24.48 15.65 28.40
CA GLU A 463 -23.22 16.27 27.93
C GLU A 463 -22.66 15.56 26.70
N ARG A 464 -22.66 14.22 26.71
CA ARG A 464 -22.23 13.41 25.57
C ARG A 464 -23.08 13.71 24.34
N ASN A 465 -24.40 13.77 24.50
CA ASN A 465 -25.32 14.05 23.40
C ASN A 465 -25.09 15.46 22.84
N ALA A 466 -24.95 16.46 23.70
CA ALA A 466 -24.62 17.83 23.29
C ALA A 466 -23.27 17.90 22.55
N PHE A 467 -22.27 17.12 22.97
CA PHE A 467 -21.00 17.01 22.27
C PHE A 467 -21.18 16.41 20.87
N LEU A 468 -21.89 15.30 20.73
CA LEU A 468 -22.14 14.65 19.43
C LEU A 468 -22.96 15.56 18.50
N ASP A 469 -23.95 16.29 19.02
CA ASP A 469 -24.72 17.28 18.27
C ASP A 469 -23.84 18.41 17.75
N LYS A 470 -22.91 18.90 18.59
CA LYS A 470 -21.92 19.89 18.17
C LYS A 470 -21.03 19.36 17.05
N GLN A 471 -20.51 18.14 17.17
CA GLN A 471 -19.65 17.54 16.15
C GLN A 471 -20.40 17.35 14.82
N LEU A 472 -21.67 16.94 14.85
CA LEU A 472 -22.54 16.84 13.67
C LEU A 472 -22.76 18.21 13.01
N ALA A 473 -23.05 19.25 13.79
CA ALA A 473 -23.27 20.60 13.28
C ALA A 473 -21.99 21.20 12.68
N ASP A 474 -20.85 21.06 13.37
CA ASP A 474 -19.55 21.51 12.89
C ASP A 474 -19.15 20.77 11.61
N ARG A 475 -19.36 19.45 11.56
CA ARG A 475 -19.12 18.62 10.38
C ARG A 475 -19.93 19.10 9.19
N LYS A 476 -21.23 19.29 9.35
CA LYS A 476 -22.11 19.77 8.28
C LYS A 476 -21.59 21.11 7.74
N LYS A 477 -21.30 22.07 8.62
CA LYS A 477 -20.80 23.39 8.24
C LYS A 477 -19.49 23.31 7.46
N ILE A 478 -18.54 22.47 7.93
CA ILE A 478 -17.26 22.28 7.26
C ILE A 478 -17.44 21.64 5.87
N LYS A 479 -18.30 20.61 5.75
CA LYS A 479 -18.60 19.98 4.46
C LYS A 479 -19.21 20.97 3.47
N ASP A 480 -20.16 21.79 3.91
CA ASP A 480 -20.78 22.83 3.09
C ASP A 480 -19.73 23.85 2.60
N GLU A 481 -18.81 24.27 3.46
CA GLU A 481 -17.71 25.19 3.12
C GLU A 481 -16.72 24.57 2.11
N ILE A 482 -16.33 23.30 2.32
CA ILE A 482 -15.48 22.56 1.38
C ILE A 482 -16.15 22.44 0.02
N ASN A 483 -17.43 22.07 -0.03
CA ASN A 483 -18.17 21.93 -1.29
C ASN A 483 -18.28 23.26 -2.05
N ALA A 484 -18.52 24.36 -1.33
CA ALA A 484 -18.55 25.70 -1.93
C ALA A 484 -17.18 26.11 -2.50
N LEU A 485 -16.10 25.90 -1.74
CA LEU A 485 -14.73 26.16 -2.19
C LEU A 485 -14.33 25.27 -3.36
N GLN A 486 -14.77 24.00 -3.37
CA GLN A 486 -14.49 23.09 -4.49
C GLN A 486 -15.21 23.55 -5.76
N ALA A 487 -16.43 24.07 -5.67
CA ALA A 487 -17.13 24.64 -6.83
C ALA A 487 -16.35 25.84 -7.40
N GLN A 488 -15.85 26.73 -6.55
CA GLN A 488 -15.00 27.85 -6.96
C GLN A 488 -13.67 27.37 -7.57
N ARG A 489 -13.05 26.36 -6.96
CA ARG A 489 -11.81 25.73 -7.44
C ARG A 489 -12.00 25.14 -8.83
N LYS A 490 -13.08 24.39 -9.08
CA LYS A 490 -13.41 23.86 -10.42
C LYS A 490 -13.50 24.96 -11.47
N VAL A 491 -14.17 26.08 -11.16
CA VAL A 491 -14.27 27.23 -12.08
C VAL A 491 -12.90 27.84 -12.36
N TYR A 492 -12.08 28.03 -11.33
CA TYR A 492 -10.72 28.56 -11.46
C TYR A 492 -9.84 27.65 -12.34
N LEU A 493 -9.80 26.35 -12.03
CA LEU A 493 -9.01 25.37 -12.77
C LEU A 493 -9.43 25.31 -14.25
N ALA A 494 -10.73 25.30 -14.54
CA ALA A 494 -11.23 25.31 -15.91
C ALA A 494 -10.87 26.60 -16.66
N ALA A 495 -10.80 27.75 -15.97
CA ALA A 495 -10.38 29.01 -16.57
C ALA A 495 -8.87 29.03 -16.86
N GLU A 496 -8.04 28.54 -15.94
CA GLU A 496 -6.59 28.40 -16.15
C GLU A 496 -6.28 27.40 -17.27
N GLU A 497 -7.01 26.29 -17.32
CA GLU A 497 -6.90 25.32 -18.41
C GLU A 497 -7.23 25.94 -19.77
N LYS A 498 -8.33 26.72 -19.87
CA LYS A 498 -8.70 27.44 -21.11
C LYS A 498 -7.66 28.47 -21.53
N LYS A 499 -7.07 29.22 -20.60
CA LYS A 499 -5.98 30.16 -20.89
C LYS A 499 -4.76 29.46 -21.47
N ARG A 500 -4.44 28.25 -20.99
CA ARG A 500 -3.33 27.45 -21.51
C ARG A 500 -3.63 26.82 -22.87
N ALA A 501 -4.86 26.33 -23.07
CA ALA A 501 -5.30 25.79 -24.36
C ALA A 501 -5.26 26.83 -25.48
N ALA A 502 -5.36 28.13 -25.15
CA ALA A 502 -5.21 29.23 -26.09
C ALA A 502 -3.75 29.56 -26.46
N GLY A 503 -2.75 29.04 -25.73
CA GLY A 503 -1.32 29.39 -25.88
C GLY A 503 -0.38 28.26 -26.32
N ALA A 504 -0.80 26.99 -26.28
CA ALA A 504 -0.01 25.85 -26.75
C ALA A 504 -0.91 24.75 -27.33
N LYS A 505 -0.38 23.91 -28.23
CA LYS A 505 -1.03 22.69 -28.78
C LYS A 505 -1.29 21.63 -27.69
N ALA A 506 -2.12 21.95 -26.70
CA ALA A 506 -2.43 21.08 -25.56
C ALA A 506 -3.90 20.71 -25.60
N GLY A 507 -4.23 19.61 -26.30
CA GLY A 507 -5.32 18.77 -25.81
C GLY A 507 -4.83 18.19 -24.49
N THR A 508 -5.37 18.66 -23.37
CA THR A 508 -4.95 18.24 -22.04
C THR A 508 -5.23 16.74 -21.86
N LEU A 509 -4.18 15.98 -21.56
CA LEU A 509 -4.21 14.54 -21.28
C LEU A 509 -5.37 14.16 -20.32
N ASP A 510 -5.63 15.01 -19.34
CA ASP A 510 -6.72 14.91 -18.38
C ASP A 510 -8.09 14.72 -19.04
N ARG A 511 -8.38 15.51 -20.08
CA ARG A 511 -9.65 15.45 -20.80
C ARG A 511 -9.80 14.17 -21.60
N ALA A 512 -8.72 13.71 -22.24
CA ALA A 512 -8.75 12.49 -23.05
C ALA A 512 -9.05 11.24 -22.19
N VAL A 513 -8.42 11.12 -21.02
CA VAL A 513 -8.66 10.00 -20.09
C VAL A 513 -10.09 10.04 -19.53
N ILE A 514 -10.59 11.22 -19.16
CA ILE A 514 -11.97 11.39 -18.67
C ILE A 514 -12.99 11.06 -19.77
N ASP A 515 -12.78 11.54 -20.99
CA ASP A 515 -13.67 11.28 -22.13
C ASP A 515 -13.72 9.77 -22.47
N THR A 516 -12.58 9.07 -22.39
CA THR A 516 -12.49 7.61 -22.50
C THR A 516 -13.35 6.90 -21.46
N ILE A 517 -13.19 7.26 -20.18
CA ILE A 517 -13.95 6.63 -19.09
C ILE A 517 -15.44 6.86 -19.27
N ARG A 518 -15.83 8.10 -19.59
CA ARG A 518 -17.23 8.45 -19.86
C ARG A 518 -17.78 7.63 -21.00
N LYS A 519 -17.05 7.51 -22.12
CA LYS A 519 -17.43 6.71 -23.28
C LYS A 519 -17.60 5.23 -22.92
N GLN A 520 -16.63 4.63 -22.23
CA GLN A 520 -16.67 3.21 -21.87
C GLN A 520 -17.75 2.89 -20.83
N ALA A 521 -17.89 3.73 -19.79
CA ALA A 521 -18.94 3.58 -18.79
C ALA A 521 -20.34 3.81 -19.39
N THR A 522 -20.49 4.76 -20.32
CA THR A 522 -21.77 4.99 -21.03
C THR A 522 -22.19 3.76 -21.85
N LYS A 523 -21.24 3.03 -22.47
CA LYS A 523 -21.54 1.75 -23.13
C LYS A 523 -22.11 0.70 -22.18
N ARG A 524 -21.86 0.83 -20.86
CA ARG A 524 -22.39 -0.04 -19.80
C ARG A 524 -23.62 0.55 -19.08
N GLY A 525 -24.19 1.64 -19.62
CA GLY A 525 -25.43 2.24 -19.15
C GLY A 525 -25.26 3.32 -18.07
N TYR A 526 -24.04 3.79 -17.82
CA TYR A 526 -23.77 4.90 -16.90
C TYR A 526 -24.02 6.25 -17.56
N LYS A 527 -24.40 7.24 -16.75
CA LYS A 527 -24.57 8.64 -17.10
C LYS A 527 -23.71 9.47 -16.15
N PHE A 528 -23.21 10.61 -16.61
CA PHE A 528 -22.40 11.51 -15.80
C PHE A 528 -23.16 12.82 -15.65
N THR A 529 -23.31 13.30 -14.41
CA THR A 529 -23.87 14.63 -14.16
C THR A 529 -22.91 15.71 -14.68
N LYS A 530 -23.46 16.72 -15.37
CA LYS A 530 -22.68 17.83 -15.93
C LYS A 530 -22.03 18.70 -14.87
#